data_AF-A0A3A0FBT6-F1
#
_entry.id   AF-A0A3A0FBT6-F1
#
_cell.length_a   1.000
_cell.length_b   1.000
_cell.length_c   1.000
_cell.angle_alpha   90.00
_cell.angle_beta   90.00
_cell.angle_gamma   90.00
#
_symmetry.space_group_name_H-M   'P 1'
#
loop_
_entity.id
_entity.type
_entity.pdbx_description
1 polymer ?
#
loop_
_entity_poly.entity_id
_entity_poly.type
_entity_poly.pdbx_seq_one_letter_code
_entity_poly.pdbx_strand_id
1 'polypeptide(L)'
;MTETNMTEQFAAMQRMMMPPSALSGALRHNARSFWEAHDQLLDGMERFAQGWFERRHVGTQAALDAAERVCRAETAVDLFREYQDWAAGAMQRVMADGLAWQQQSMTIASALARSSLPPGDGEPQPMPTAAEAPLQSKAA
;
A
#
# COMPACT_ATOMS: atom_id res chain seq x y z
N MET A 1 15.63 -47.85 32.14
CA MET A 1 16.15 -46.48 32.29
C MET A 1 16.41 -45.91 30.88
N THR A 2 15.36 -45.84 30.06
CA THR A 2 15.48 -45.70 28.59
C THR A 2 14.31 -44.90 27.98
N GLU A 3 13.10 -44.98 28.54
CA GLU A 3 11.94 -44.21 28.08
C GLU A 3 12.07 -42.69 28.29
N THR A 4 12.71 -42.26 29.38
CA THR A 4 12.91 -40.84 29.69
C THR A 4 13.78 -40.16 28.63
N ASN A 5 14.79 -40.86 28.11
CA ASN A 5 15.73 -40.33 27.13
C ASN A 5 15.09 -40.15 25.74
N MET A 6 14.26 -41.11 25.29
CA MET A 6 13.52 -40.99 24.03
C MET A 6 12.47 -39.87 24.07
N THR A 7 11.80 -39.70 25.21
CA THR A 7 10.77 -38.67 25.39
C THR A 7 11.39 -37.26 25.42
N GLU A 8 12.56 -37.10 26.06
CA GLU A 8 13.32 -35.85 26.07
C GLU A 8 13.89 -35.50 24.69
N GLN A 9 14.42 -36.49 23.96
CA GLN A 9 14.89 -36.30 22.58
C GLN A 9 13.74 -35.91 21.63
N PHE A 10 12.58 -36.54 21.77
CA PHE A 10 11.38 -36.18 21.00
C PHE A 10 10.89 -34.77 21.34
N ALA A 11 10.85 -34.40 22.62
CA ALA A 11 10.48 -33.05 23.05
C ALA A 11 11.48 -31.98 22.59
N ALA A 12 12.78 -32.28 22.56
CA ALA A 12 13.81 -31.40 22.03
C ALA A 12 13.69 -31.23 20.51
N MET A 13 13.47 -32.31 19.78
CA MET A 13 13.22 -32.28 18.33
C MET A 13 11.93 -31.51 18.01
N GLN A 14 10.89 -31.68 18.81
CA GLN A 14 9.64 -30.93 18.70
C GLN A 14 9.86 -29.43 18.98
N ARG A 15 10.64 -29.04 19.99
CA ARG A 15 11.01 -27.63 20.23
C ARG A 15 11.81 -27.03 19.10
N MET A 16 12.67 -27.81 18.45
CA MET A 16 13.47 -27.37 17.30
C MET A 16 12.61 -27.20 16.02
N MET A 17 11.54 -27.99 15.88
CA MET A 17 10.59 -27.91 14.77
C MET A 17 9.50 -26.85 14.97
N MET A 18 9.20 -26.46 16.21
CA MET A 18 8.23 -25.41 16.49
C MET A 18 8.87 -24.04 16.26
N PRO A 19 8.20 -23.11 15.53
CA PRO A 19 8.71 -21.76 15.41
C PRO A 19 8.87 -21.15 16.81
N PRO A 20 9.98 -20.43 17.09
CA PRO A 20 10.15 -19.75 18.36
C PRO A 20 8.89 -18.92 18.66
N SER A 21 8.39 -18.95 19.89
CA SER A 21 7.13 -18.27 20.24
C SER A 21 7.15 -16.78 19.85
N ALA A 22 8.31 -16.13 19.96
CA ALA A 22 8.56 -14.77 19.45
C ALA A 22 8.36 -14.64 17.93
N LEU A 23 8.88 -15.61 17.16
CA LEU A 23 8.71 -15.70 15.71
C LEU A 23 7.24 -15.92 15.34
N SER A 24 6.50 -16.72 16.12
CA SER A 24 5.06 -16.95 15.93
C SER A 24 4.20 -15.71 16.27
N GLY A 25 4.60 -14.93 17.27
CA GLY A 25 3.93 -13.69 17.68
C GLY A 25 4.14 -12.55 16.69
N ALA A 26 5.40 -12.32 16.30
CA ALA A 26 5.77 -11.36 15.26
C ALA A 26 5.10 -11.70 13.91
N LEU A 27 5.12 -12.97 13.51
CA LEU A 27 4.46 -13.42 12.28
C LEU A 27 2.94 -13.21 12.32
N ARG A 28 2.29 -13.49 13.46
CA ARG A 28 0.84 -13.29 13.63
C ARG A 28 0.47 -11.81 13.62
N HIS A 29 1.23 -10.96 14.31
CA HIS A 29 1.02 -9.51 14.30
C HIS A 29 1.21 -8.95 12.88
N ASN A 30 2.30 -9.30 12.21
CA ASN A 30 2.58 -8.87 10.84
C ASN A 30 1.50 -9.33 9.86
N ALA A 31 1.01 -10.57 9.97
CA ALA A 31 -0.05 -11.08 9.12
C ALA A 31 -1.36 -10.28 9.31
N ARG A 32 -1.74 -9.97 10.56
CA ARG A 32 -2.93 -9.16 10.84
C ARG A 32 -2.77 -7.74 10.30
N SER A 33 -1.68 -7.06 10.65
CA SER A 33 -1.41 -5.68 10.21
C SER A 33 -1.33 -5.56 8.68
N PHE A 34 -0.79 -6.58 8.00
CA PHE A 34 -0.78 -6.67 6.54
C PHE A 34 -2.21 -6.69 5.96
N TRP A 35 -3.07 -7.57 6.46
CA TRP A 35 -4.45 -7.68 5.97
C TRP A 35 -5.28 -6.42 6.31
N GLU A 36 -5.09 -5.82 7.49
CA GLU A 36 -5.72 -4.55 7.85
C GLU A 36 -5.29 -3.41 6.92
N ALA A 37 -4.01 -3.35 6.52
CA ALA A 37 -3.53 -2.37 5.57
C ALA A 37 -4.12 -2.58 4.16
N HIS A 38 -4.30 -3.84 3.75
CA HIS A 38 -4.95 -4.21 2.49
C HIS A 38 -6.45 -3.88 2.48
N ASP A 39 -7.15 -4.09 3.59
CA ASP A 39 -8.57 -3.73 3.73
C ASP A 39 -8.77 -2.21 3.57
N GLN A 40 -7.96 -1.40 4.27
CA GLN A 40 -7.98 0.06 4.13
C GLN A 40 -7.59 0.54 2.72
N LEU A 41 -6.71 -0.19 2.05
CA LEU A 41 -6.35 0.09 0.66
C LEU A 41 -7.56 -0.11 -0.27
N LEU A 42 -8.32 -1.20 -0.08
CA LEU A 42 -9.54 -1.47 -0.84
C LEU A 42 -10.59 -0.38 -0.62
N ASP A 43 -10.81 0.05 0.63
CA ASP A 43 -11.69 1.19 0.95
C ASP A 43 -11.26 2.49 0.25
N GLY A 44 -9.94 2.72 0.15
CA GLY A 44 -9.39 3.83 -0.62
C GLY A 44 -9.69 3.72 -2.11
N MET A 45 -9.47 2.54 -2.69
CA MET A 45 -9.73 2.27 -4.11
C MET A 45 -11.21 2.41 -4.47
N GLU A 46 -12.11 1.93 -3.62
CA GLU A 46 -13.55 2.07 -3.83
C GLU A 46 -13.96 3.55 -3.84
N ARG A 47 -13.55 4.32 -2.82
CA ARG A 47 -13.84 5.76 -2.76
C ARG A 47 -13.26 6.51 -3.95
N PHE A 48 -12.05 6.18 -4.38
CA PHE A 48 -11.45 6.77 -5.58
C PHE A 48 -12.28 6.46 -6.83
N ALA A 49 -12.70 5.20 -7.01
CA ALA A 49 -13.50 4.78 -8.16
C ALA A 49 -14.87 5.48 -8.18
N GLN A 50 -15.59 5.50 -7.05
CA GLN A 50 -16.86 6.21 -6.92
C GLN A 50 -16.72 7.69 -7.29
N GLY A 51 -15.74 8.39 -6.71
CA GLY A 51 -15.49 9.79 -7.02
C GLY A 51 -15.06 10.01 -8.48
N TRP A 52 -14.35 9.07 -9.10
CA TRP A 52 -14.01 9.14 -10.53
C TRP A 52 -15.26 9.05 -11.41
N PHE A 53 -16.17 8.11 -11.13
CA PHE A 53 -17.43 7.99 -11.87
C PHE A 53 -18.28 9.26 -11.76
N GLU A 54 -18.40 9.82 -10.55
CA GLU A 54 -19.12 11.09 -10.33
C GLU A 54 -18.52 12.23 -11.17
N ARG A 55 -17.19 12.42 -11.12
CA ARG A 55 -16.53 13.46 -11.91
C ARG A 55 -16.67 13.23 -13.42
N ARG A 56 -16.70 11.97 -13.88
CA ARG A 56 -16.96 11.65 -15.29
C ARG A 56 -18.38 11.99 -15.71
N HIS A 57 -19.38 11.66 -14.90
CA HIS A 57 -20.76 12.05 -15.18
C HIS A 57 -20.90 13.57 -15.28
N VAL A 58 -20.33 14.33 -14.34
CA VAL A 58 -20.34 15.80 -14.40
C VAL A 58 -19.67 16.31 -15.68
N GLY A 59 -18.51 15.76 -16.04
CA GLY A 59 -17.80 16.15 -17.26
C GLY A 59 -18.59 15.86 -18.54
N THR A 60 -19.27 14.71 -18.60
CA THR A 60 -20.10 14.32 -19.74
C THR A 60 -21.33 15.23 -19.85
N GLN A 61 -22.03 15.51 -18.75
CA GLN A 61 -23.18 16.41 -18.78
C GLN A 61 -22.77 17.81 -19.24
N ALA A 62 -21.66 18.34 -18.71
CA ALA A 62 -21.14 19.64 -19.14
C ALA A 62 -20.81 19.68 -20.65
N ALA A 63 -20.36 18.56 -21.23
CA ALA A 63 -20.10 18.47 -22.67
C ALA A 63 -21.40 18.40 -23.49
N LEU A 64 -22.42 17.68 -23.00
CA LEU A 64 -23.74 17.64 -23.63
C LEU A 64 -24.40 19.02 -23.63
N ASP A 65 -24.37 19.73 -22.49
CA ASP A 65 -24.91 21.08 -22.36
C ASP A 65 -24.18 22.08 -23.28
N ALA A 66 -22.87 21.94 -23.40
CA ALA A 66 -22.07 22.78 -24.30
C ALA A 66 -22.39 22.48 -25.77
N ALA A 67 -22.54 21.21 -26.14
CA ALA A 67 -22.92 20.80 -27.49
C ALA A 67 -24.30 21.37 -27.86
N GLU A 68 -25.28 21.31 -26.95
CA GLU A 68 -26.61 21.87 -27.17
C GLU A 68 -26.55 23.40 -27.38
N ARG A 69 -25.74 24.11 -26.58
CA ARG A 69 -25.53 25.56 -26.74
C ARG A 69 -24.84 25.91 -28.06
N VAL A 70 -23.80 25.15 -28.44
CA VAL A 70 -23.12 25.31 -29.73
C VAL A 70 -24.08 25.10 -30.91
N CYS A 71 -24.96 24.11 -30.84
CA CYS A 71 -25.97 23.87 -31.87
C CYS A 71 -27.02 24.99 -31.99
N ARG A 72 -27.21 25.79 -30.94
CA ARG A 72 -28.13 26.95 -30.91
C ARG A 72 -27.44 28.27 -31.24
N ALA A 73 -26.12 28.29 -31.42
CA ALA A 73 -25.36 29.51 -31.69
C ALA A 73 -25.77 30.12 -33.05
N GLU A 74 -26.07 31.43 -33.05
CA GLU A 74 -26.51 32.15 -34.26
C GLU A 74 -25.32 32.71 -35.06
N THR A 75 -24.18 32.94 -34.38
CA THR A 75 -22.97 33.47 -35.02
C THR A 75 -21.74 32.62 -34.72
N ALA A 76 -20.71 32.75 -35.57
CA ALA A 76 -19.43 32.10 -35.34
C ALA A 76 -18.74 32.57 -34.03
N VAL A 77 -19.03 33.80 -33.60
CA VAL A 77 -18.50 34.34 -32.33
C VAL A 77 -19.18 33.66 -31.14
N ASP A 78 -20.48 33.42 -31.20
CA ASP A 78 -21.22 32.71 -30.15
C ASP A 78 -20.74 31.26 -30.04
N LEU A 79 -20.54 30.59 -31.17
CA LEU A 79 -19.98 29.24 -31.20
C LEU A 79 -18.61 29.18 -30.52
N PHE A 80 -17.71 30.12 -30.86
CA PHE A 80 -16.38 30.17 -30.26
C PHE A 80 -16.46 30.42 -28.75
N ARG A 81 -17.36 31.30 -28.31
CA ARG A 81 -17.58 31.59 -26.90
C ARG A 81 -18.04 30.37 -26.12
N GLU A 82 -19.08 29.68 -26.60
CA GLU A 82 -19.61 28.48 -25.94
C GLU A 82 -18.55 27.37 -25.84
N TYR A 83 -17.74 27.21 -26.89
CA TYR A 83 -16.61 26.28 -26.88
C TYR A 83 -15.54 26.66 -25.85
N GLN A 84 -15.15 27.93 -25.78
CA GLN A 84 -14.14 28.41 -24.82
C GLN A 84 -14.63 28.24 -23.38
N ASP A 85 -15.89 28.56 -23.10
CA ASP A 85 -16.49 28.40 -21.78
C ASP A 85 -16.49 26.92 -21.34
N TRP A 86 -16.83 26.01 -22.25
CA TRP A 86 -16.71 24.58 -21.99
C TRP A 86 -15.27 24.12 -21.76
N ALA A 87 -14.33 24.58 -22.60
CA ALA A 87 -12.92 24.19 -22.54
C ALA A 87 -12.26 24.63 -21.23
N ALA A 88 -12.54 25.85 -20.77
CA ALA A 88 -12.08 26.36 -19.47
C ALA A 88 -12.58 25.46 -18.33
N GLY A 89 -13.87 25.11 -18.34
CA GLY A 89 -14.44 24.18 -17.37
C GLY A 89 -13.85 22.76 -17.46
N ALA A 90 -13.53 22.28 -18.67
CA ALA A 90 -12.91 20.97 -18.88
C ALA A 90 -11.53 20.90 -18.22
N MET A 91 -10.73 21.97 -18.33
CA MET A 91 -9.41 22.03 -17.70
C MET A 91 -9.49 21.94 -16.17
N GLN A 92 -10.46 22.62 -15.56
CA GLN A 92 -10.69 22.52 -14.11
C GLN A 92 -11.02 21.09 -13.68
N ARG A 93 -11.84 20.38 -14.45
CA ARG A 93 -12.19 18.98 -14.17
C ARG A 93 -10.99 18.04 -14.31
N VAL A 94 -10.13 18.25 -15.30
CA VAL A 94 -8.88 17.47 -15.46
C VAL A 94 -7.93 17.71 -14.28
N MET A 95 -7.80 18.95 -13.81
CA MET A 95 -7.01 19.25 -12.61
C MET A 95 -7.57 18.55 -11.36
N ALA A 96 -8.89 18.54 -11.20
CA ALA A 96 -9.55 17.84 -10.10
C ALA A 96 -9.29 16.33 -10.14
N ASP A 97 -9.29 15.72 -11.33
CA ASP A 97 -8.91 14.32 -11.51
C ASP A 97 -7.45 14.07 -11.11
N GLY A 98 -6.54 14.96 -11.50
CA GLY A 98 -5.13 14.87 -11.13
C GLY A 98 -4.92 14.92 -9.62
N LEU A 99 -5.61 15.83 -8.92
CA LEU A 99 -5.53 15.93 -7.46
C LEU A 99 -6.07 14.67 -6.79
N ALA A 100 -7.21 14.14 -7.25
CA ALA A 100 -7.79 12.91 -6.72
C ALA A 100 -6.85 11.70 -6.92
N TRP A 101 -6.21 11.60 -8.08
CA TRP A 101 -5.20 10.57 -8.35
C TRP A 101 -3.98 10.69 -7.44
N GLN A 102 -3.48 11.91 -7.21
CA GLN A 102 -2.36 12.15 -6.31
C GLN A 102 -2.69 11.74 -4.87
N GLN A 103 -3.88 12.07 -4.38
CA GLN A 103 -4.36 11.65 -3.05
C GLN A 103 -4.46 10.12 -2.93
N GLN A 104 -4.99 9.46 -3.97
CA GLN A 104 -5.07 8.01 -3.99
C GLN A 104 -3.68 7.37 -3.99
N SER A 105 -2.74 7.91 -4.77
CA SER A 105 -1.35 7.42 -4.81
C SER A 105 -0.67 7.49 -3.43
N MET A 106 -0.87 8.57 -2.69
CA MET A 106 -0.37 8.70 -1.32
C MET A 106 -1.02 7.68 -0.36
N THR A 107 -2.33 7.43 -0.52
CA THR A 107 -3.04 6.43 0.28
C THR A 107 -2.48 5.03 0.05
N ILE A 108 -2.24 4.66 -1.21
CA ILE A 108 -1.61 3.39 -1.58
C ILE A 108 -0.20 3.28 -0.99
N ALA A 109 0.63 4.30 -1.19
CA ALA A 109 1.99 4.33 -0.66
C ALA A 109 2.02 4.18 0.88
N SER A 110 1.11 4.84 1.58
CA SER A 110 1.00 4.76 3.04
C SER A 110 0.57 3.37 3.51
N ALA A 111 -0.37 2.73 2.82
CA ALA A 111 -0.80 1.37 3.14
C ALA A 111 0.34 0.36 2.96
N LEU A 112 1.09 0.46 1.85
CA LEU A 112 2.25 -0.38 1.59
C LEU A 112 3.38 -0.18 2.61
N ALA A 113 3.62 1.07 3.03
CA ALA A 113 4.62 1.36 4.07
C ALA A 113 4.25 0.72 5.41
N ARG A 114 2.98 0.74 5.82
CA ARG A 114 2.50 0.09 7.05
C ARG A 114 2.63 -1.44 6.99
N SER A 115 2.48 -2.02 5.81
CA SER A 115 2.60 -3.47 5.60
C SER A 115 4.04 -3.99 5.62
N SER A 116 5.03 -3.09 5.41
CA SER A 116 6.45 -3.44 5.24
C SER A 116 7.31 -3.25 6.50
N LEU A 117 6.73 -2.88 7.65
CA LEU A 117 7.51 -2.66 8.88
C LEU A 117 7.88 -4.01 9.51
N PRO A 118 9.18 -4.39 9.56
CA PRO A 118 9.59 -5.42 10.49
C PRO A 118 9.35 -4.92 11.92
N PRO A 119 9.02 -5.80 12.89
CA PRO A 119 9.03 -5.40 14.28
C PRO A 119 10.46 -4.97 14.61
N GLY A 120 10.65 -3.67 14.84
CA GLY A 120 11.83 -3.18 15.52
C GLY A 120 11.82 -3.77 16.92
N ASP A 121 12.83 -4.59 17.21
CA ASP A 121 13.53 -4.68 18.50
C ASP A 121 14.68 -5.66 18.31
N GLY A 122 15.77 -5.13 17.79
CA GLY A 122 17.09 -5.74 17.82
C GLY A 122 18.07 -4.60 17.61
N GLU A 123 18.75 -4.19 18.68
CA GLU A 123 19.93 -3.34 18.57
C GLU A 123 20.83 -3.85 17.43
N PRO A 124 21.55 -2.97 16.71
CA PRO A 124 22.55 -3.43 15.76
C PRO A 124 23.58 -4.23 16.55
N GLN A 125 23.51 -5.56 16.49
CA GLN A 125 24.59 -6.37 17.03
C GLN A 125 25.84 -5.97 16.26
N PRO A 126 26.89 -5.49 16.93
CA PRO A 126 28.15 -5.26 16.25
C PRO A 126 28.58 -6.60 15.68
N MET A 127 28.90 -6.59 14.37
CA MET A 127 29.52 -7.73 13.72
C MET A 127 30.66 -8.26 14.61
N PRO A 128 30.75 -9.57 14.85
CA PRO A 128 31.91 -10.10 15.57
C PRO A 128 33.14 -9.74 14.75
N THR A 129 33.98 -8.86 15.31
CA THR A 129 35.29 -8.60 14.76
C THR A 129 36.04 -9.92 14.79
N ALA A 130 36.74 -10.24 13.70
CA ALA A 130 37.48 -11.49 13.50
C ALA A 130 38.70 -11.65 14.44
N ALA A 131 38.63 -11.10 15.66
CA ALA A 131 39.71 -11.09 16.64
C ALA A 131 39.54 -12.14 17.76
N GLU A 132 38.40 -12.83 17.87
CA GLU A 132 38.20 -13.89 18.88
C GLU A 132 37.97 -15.26 18.22
N ALA A 133 38.94 -15.68 17.40
CA ALA A 133 39.17 -17.11 17.22
C ALA A 133 39.94 -17.62 18.46
N PRO A 134 39.45 -18.62 19.22
CA PRO A 134 40.25 -19.22 20.27
C PRO A 134 41.45 -19.90 19.61
N LEU A 135 42.65 -19.45 19.95
CA LEU A 135 43.90 -20.17 19.71
C LEU A 135 43.78 -21.57 20.31
N GLN A 136 43.41 -22.56 19.50
CA GLN A 136 43.58 -23.96 19.85
C GLN A 136 45.08 -24.28 19.77
N SER A 137 45.74 -24.11 20.91
CA SER A 137 47.06 -24.66 21.19
C SER A 137 46.91 -26.03 21.84
N LYS A 138 47.41 -27.08 21.16
CA LYS A 138 48.13 -28.25 21.71
C LYS A 138 48.42 -29.21 20.54
N ALA A 139 49.68 -29.34 20.12
CA ALA A 139 50.72 -30.22 20.67
C ALA A 139 50.47 -31.71 20.37
N ALA A 140 51.23 -32.21 19.40
CA ALA A 140 51.74 -33.58 19.31
C ALA A 140 53.17 -33.50 18.76
#